data_AF-A0A135VPY2-F1
#
_entry.id   AF-A0A135VPY2-F1
#
_cell.length_a   1.000
_cell.length_b   1.000
_cell.length_c   1.000
_cell.angle_alpha   90.00
_cell.angle_beta   90.00
_cell.angle_gamma   90.00
#
_symmetry.space_group_name_H-M   'P 1'
#
loop_
_entity.id
_entity.type
_entity.pdbx_description
1 polymer ?
#
loop_
_entity_poly.entity_id
_entity_poly.type
_entity_poly.pdbx_seq_one_letter_code
_entity_poly.pdbx_strand_id
1 'polypeptide(L)'
;MINDDYYDPYQQETRSSSWRWLVFLLLLILGPVGVIGITMLLPLEMIPLYMFLYAPIVIFGLYAAYRWAQGRPIAPTNVAEDEQILESMRKHALPAQKTPSSEIYGCPNCGNQFNYVNATPVDVDIVLCPFCDTRLHLS
;
A
#
# COMPACT_ATOMS: atom_id res chain seq x y z
N MET A 1 -11.28 31.11 11.72
CA MET A 1 -10.23 30.49 10.89
C MET A 1 -9.50 29.52 11.80
N ILE A 2 -9.94 28.26 11.78
CA ILE A 2 -9.26 27.19 12.50
C ILE A 2 -8.22 26.65 11.51
N ASN A 3 -6.95 26.67 11.93
CA ASN A 3 -5.87 26.09 11.15
C ASN A 3 -6.02 24.57 11.27
N ASP A 4 -6.61 23.96 10.25
CA ASP A 4 -6.56 22.53 10.04
C ASP A 4 -5.17 22.18 9.51
N ASP A 5 -4.18 22.20 10.41
CA ASP A 5 -2.91 21.50 10.20
C ASP A 5 -3.20 19.99 10.28
N TYR A 6 -3.90 19.48 9.27
CA TYR A 6 -4.19 18.07 9.07
C TYR A 6 -2.86 17.36 8.81
N TYR A 7 -2.36 16.69 9.84
CA TYR A 7 -1.15 15.88 9.75
C TYR A 7 -1.44 14.67 8.87
N ASP A 8 -0.94 14.70 7.64
CA ASP A 8 -1.01 13.60 6.68
C ASP A 8 0.24 12.70 6.85
N PRO A 9 0.14 11.55 7.55
CA PRO A 9 1.29 10.66 7.77
C PRO A 9 1.70 9.91 6.50
N TYR A 10 0.99 10.09 5.38
CA TYR A 10 1.20 9.34 4.14
C TYR A 10 1.91 10.12 3.05
N GLN A 11 2.45 11.31 3.34
CA GLN A 11 3.50 11.90 2.51
C GLN A 11 4.78 11.06 2.63
N GLN A 12 4.79 9.92 1.93
CA GLN A 12 5.97 9.12 1.71
C GLN A 12 6.89 9.97 0.85
N GLU A 13 7.76 10.74 1.50
CA GLU A 13 8.77 11.57 0.85
C GLU A 13 9.49 10.72 -0.20
N THR A 14 9.13 10.92 -1.46
CA THR A 14 9.72 10.24 -2.61
C THR A 14 11.05 10.93 -2.91
N ARG A 15 11.94 10.94 -1.91
CA ARG A 15 13.26 11.54 -2.04
C ARG A 15 14.16 10.53 -2.73
N SER A 16 14.37 10.75 -4.03
CA SER A 16 15.45 10.12 -4.78
C SER A 16 16.76 10.45 -4.07
N SER A 17 17.34 9.49 -3.35
CA SER A 17 18.61 9.68 -2.65
C SER A 17 19.78 9.25 -3.54
N SER A 18 20.87 10.02 -3.49
CA SER A 18 22.09 9.74 -4.27
C SER A 18 22.68 8.35 -3.98
N TRP A 19 22.46 7.83 -2.78
CA TRP A 19 22.84 6.47 -2.39
C TRP A 19 22.10 5.39 -3.20
N ARG A 20 20.80 5.56 -3.47
CA ARG A 20 20.04 4.59 -4.28
C ARG A 20 20.57 4.51 -5.71
N TRP A 21 21.00 5.64 -6.26
CA TRP A 21 21.66 5.70 -7.56
C TRP A 21 23.05 5.05 -7.57
N LEU A 22 23.83 5.20 -6.50
CA LEU A 22 25.12 4.49 -6.37
C LEU A 22 24.93 2.96 -6.36
N VAL A 23 23.93 2.46 -5.62
CA VAL A 23 23.60 1.03 -5.60
C VAL A 23 23.13 0.55 -6.98
N PHE A 24 22.31 1.34 -7.68
CA PHE A 24 21.91 1.02 -9.05
C PHE A 24 23.10 0.95 -10.01
N LEU A 25 24.01 1.93 -9.97
CA LEU A 25 25.22 1.92 -10.81
C LEU A 25 26.11 0.70 -10.52
N LEU A 26 26.24 0.33 -9.24
CA LEU A 26 26.99 -0.85 -8.84
C LEU A 26 26.36 -2.13 -9.39
N LEU A 27 25.03 -2.28 -9.30
CA LEU A 27 24.30 -3.41 -9.91
C LEU A 27 24.40 -3.42 -11.44
N LEU A 28 24.38 -2.25 -12.07
CA LEU A 28 24.53 -2.09 -13.51
C LEU A 28 25.92 -2.49 -14.00
N ILE A 29 26.97 -2.36 -13.19
CA ILE A 29 28.31 -2.84 -13.51
C ILE A 29 28.45 -4.33 -13.21
N LEU A 30 27.91 -4.80 -12.08
CA LEU A 30 27.98 -6.21 -11.66
C LEU A 30 27.20 -7.16 -12.58
N GLY A 31 26.04 -6.72 -13.11
CA GLY A 31 25.21 -7.52 -14.01
C GLY A 31 25.97 -7.99 -15.27
N PRO A 32 26.50 -7.06 -16.10
CA PRO A 32 27.28 -7.38 -17.29
C PRO A 32 28.56 -8.16 -16.98
N VAL A 33 29.28 -7.80 -15.91
CA VAL A 33 30.49 -8.53 -15.48
C VAL A 33 30.13 -9.98 -15.12
N GLY A 34 29.01 -10.19 -14.43
CA GLY A 34 28.49 -11.53 -14.13
C GLY A 34 28.16 -12.32 -15.39
N VAL A 35 27.49 -11.70 -16.37
CA VAL A 35 27.18 -12.34 -17.67
C VAL A 35 28.47 -12.75 -18.39
N ILE A 36 29.45 -11.86 -18.50
CA ILE A 36 30.73 -12.14 -19.15
C ILE A 36 31.47 -13.27 -18.41
N GLY A 37 31.53 -13.21 -17.08
CA GLY A 37 32.16 -14.25 -16.26
C GLY A 37 31.53 -15.63 -16.47
N ILE A 38 30.19 -15.70 -16.49
CA ILE A 38 29.43 -16.92 -16.77
C ILE A 38 29.78 -17.45 -18.17
N THR A 39 29.82 -16.59 -19.19
CA THR A 39 30.16 -17.03 -20.56
C THR A 39 31.59 -17.54 -20.72
N MET A 40 32.53 -17.10 -19.88
CA MET A 40 33.92 -17.58 -19.92
C MET A 40 34.14 -18.88 -19.14
N LEU A 41 33.30 -19.17 -18.15
CA LEU A 41 33.46 -20.33 -17.25
C LEU A 41 32.67 -21.55 -17.69
N LEU A 42 31.59 -21.37 -18.47
CA LEU A 42 30.70 -22.44 -18.88
C LEU A 42 31.05 -22.99 -20.28
N PRO A 43 30.81 -24.30 -20.52
CA PRO A 43 30.95 -24.90 -21.84
C PRO A 43 29.95 -24.28 -22.84
N LEU A 44 30.36 -24.16 -24.11
CA LEU A 44 29.59 -23.47 -25.16
C LEU A 44 28.15 -23.99 -25.32
N GLU A 45 27.92 -25.27 -25.07
CA GLU A 45 26.61 -25.91 -25.20
C GLU A 45 25.59 -25.41 -24.16
N MET A 46 26.07 -24.94 -23.01
CA MET A 46 25.22 -24.44 -21.92
C MET A 46 24.95 -22.93 -22.00
N ILE A 47 25.72 -22.20 -22.83
CA ILE A 47 25.55 -20.76 -23.03
C ILE A 47 24.13 -20.37 -23.48
N PRO A 48 23.50 -21.00 -24.48
CA PRO A 48 22.17 -20.57 -24.93
C PRO A 48 21.10 -20.75 -23.85
N LEU A 49 21.15 -21.85 -23.10
CA LEU A 49 20.23 -22.12 -21.98
C LEU A 49 20.40 -21.07 -20.86
N TYR A 50 21.64 -20.78 -20.48
CA TYR A 50 21.94 -19.78 -19.46
C TYR A 50 21.58 -18.36 -19.93
N MET A 51 21.87 -18.00 -21.18
CA MET A 51 21.49 -16.69 -21.72
C MET A 51 19.98 -16.50 -21.74
N PHE A 52 19.22 -17.54 -22.12
CA PHE A 52 17.75 -17.47 -22.12
C PHE A 52 17.18 -17.23 -20.73
N LEU A 53 17.76 -17.82 -19.68
CA LEU A 53 17.25 -17.71 -18.32
C LEU A 53 17.82 -16.49 -17.57
N TYR A 54 19.10 -16.18 -17.76
CA TYR A 54 19.82 -15.15 -17.02
C TYR A 54 19.60 -13.75 -17.61
N ALA A 55 19.48 -13.61 -18.94
CA ALA A 55 19.19 -12.32 -19.56
C ALA A 55 17.89 -11.67 -19.06
N PRO A 56 16.72 -12.34 -19.03
CA PRO A 56 15.50 -11.73 -18.51
C PRO A 56 15.62 -11.40 -17.02
N ILE A 57 16.29 -12.23 -16.23
CA ILE A 57 16.52 -11.97 -14.79
C ILE A 57 17.34 -10.68 -14.61
N VAL A 58 18.44 -10.52 -15.34
CA VAL A 58 19.28 -9.32 -15.28
C VAL A 58 18.51 -8.10 -15.77
N ILE A 59 17.75 -8.21 -16.86
CA ILE A 59 16.93 -7.11 -17.39
C ILE A 59 15.86 -6.69 -16.39
N PHE A 60 15.08 -7.63 -15.84
CA PHE A 60 14.07 -7.34 -14.83
C PHE A 60 14.67 -6.78 -13.54
N GLY A 61 15.81 -7.34 -13.09
CA GLY A 61 16.53 -6.87 -11.92
C GLY A 61 17.03 -5.43 -12.09
N LEU A 62 17.61 -5.10 -13.24
CA LEU A 62 18.03 -3.73 -13.57
C LEU A 62 16.84 -2.78 -13.67
N TYR A 63 15.74 -3.21 -14.28
CA TYR A 63 14.51 -2.42 -14.36
C TYR A 63 13.93 -2.13 -12.96
N ALA A 64 13.87 -3.13 -12.09
CA ALA A 64 13.42 -2.98 -10.72
C ALA A 64 14.35 -2.06 -9.90
N ALA A 65 15.67 -2.24 -10.03
CA ALA A 65 16.65 -1.39 -9.38
C ALA A 65 16.60 0.07 -9.87
N TYR A 66 16.36 0.28 -11.18
CA TYR A 66 16.15 1.61 -11.76
C TYR A 66 14.89 2.27 -11.21
N ARG A 67 13.77 1.56 -11.18
CA ARG A 67 12.50 2.05 -10.61
C ARG A 67 12.63 2.37 -9.13
N TRP A 68 13.35 1.55 -8.38
CA TRP A 68 13.69 1.78 -6.98
C TRP A 68 14.59 3.00 -6.79
N ALA A 69 15.59 3.20 -7.66
CA ALA A 69 16.47 4.37 -7.64
C ALA A 69 15.71 5.67 -7.91
N GLN A 70 14.69 5.63 -8.77
CA GLN A 70 13.77 6.76 -8.99
C GLN A 70 12.85 7.05 -7.80
N GLY A 71 12.80 6.17 -6.80
CA GLY A 71 11.89 6.32 -5.66
C GLY A 71 10.41 6.19 -6.03
N ARG A 72 10.07 5.66 -7.21
CA ARG A 72 8.67 5.42 -7.60
C ARG A 72 8.19 4.11 -6.99
N PRO A 73 7.02 4.08 -6.31
CA PRO A 73 6.45 2.84 -5.84
C PRO A 73 6.16 1.87 -7.01
N ILE A 74 6.27 0.57 -6.74
CA ILE A 74 6.12 -0.51 -7.73
C ILE A 74 4.66 -0.65 -8.19
N ALA A 75 3.71 -0.22 -7.36
CA ALA A 75 2.31 0.01 -7.73
C ALA A 75 1.93 1.44 -7.32
N PRO A 76 1.38 2.28 -8.21
CA PRO A 76 0.86 3.59 -7.82
C PRO A 76 -0.45 3.38 -7.07
N THR A 77 -0.41 3.31 -5.75
CA THR A 77 -1.60 3.52 -4.93
C THR A 77 -1.91 5.01 -4.97
N ASN A 78 -3.00 5.37 -5.64
CA ASN A 78 -3.48 6.74 -5.71
C ASN A 78 -4.16 7.10 -4.39
N VAL A 79 -3.36 7.54 -3.41
CA VAL A 79 -3.83 7.85 -2.05
C VAL A 79 -4.97 8.87 -2.06
N ALA A 80 -4.94 9.83 -3.01
CA ALA A 80 -5.99 10.83 -3.15
C ALA A 80 -7.34 10.24 -3.61
N GLU A 81 -7.31 9.16 -4.40
CA GLU A 81 -8.52 8.45 -4.83
C GLU A 81 -9.07 7.58 -3.70
N ASP A 82 -8.20 6.92 -2.95
CA ASP A 82 -8.60 6.17 -1.75
C ASP A 82 -9.20 7.10 -0.68
N GLU A 83 -8.65 8.31 -0.50
CA GLU A 83 -9.18 9.29 0.45
C GLU A 83 -10.52 9.88 0.00
N GLN A 84 -10.71 10.14 -1.30
CA GLN A 84 -12.03 10.51 -1.85
C GLN A 84 -13.07 9.40 -1.62
N ILE A 85 -12.68 8.13 -1.79
CA ILE A 85 -13.56 6.99 -1.53
C ILE A 85 -13.89 6.92 -0.04
N LEU A 86 -12.91 7.08 0.85
CA LEU A 86 -13.14 7.09 2.31
C LEU A 86 -14.02 8.25 2.77
N GLU A 87 -13.78 9.47 2.28
CA GLU A 87 -14.64 10.64 2.55
C GLU A 87 -16.06 10.42 2.05
N SER A 88 -16.22 9.87 0.84
CA SER A 88 -17.53 9.52 0.30
C SER A 88 -18.22 8.53 1.23
N MET A 89 -17.50 7.54 1.75
CA MET A 89 -18.08 6.54 2.65
C MET A 89 -18.36 7.09 4.06
N ARG A 90 -17.59 8.08 4.55
CA ARG A 90 -17.85 8.79 5.82
C ARG A 90 -19.13 9.62 5.74
N LYS A 91 -19.40 10.29 4.61
CA LYS A 91 -20.65 11.05 4.39
C LYS A 91 -21.91 10.18 4.40
N HIS A 92 -21.78 8.87 4.19
CA HIS A 92 -22.90 7.92 4.19
C HIS A 92 -23.04 7.12 5.50
N ALA A 93 -22.24 7.41 6.53
CA ALA A 93 -22.39 6.77 7.83
C ALA A 93 -23.60 7.34 8.60
N LEU A 94 -24.46 6.46 9.11
CA LEU A 94 -25.62 6.88 9.92
C LEU A 94 -25.22 7.02 11.39
N PRO A 95 -25.75 8.00 12.14
CA PRO A 95 -25.46 8.13 13.57
C PRO A 95 -26.04 6.92 14.33
N ALA A 96 -25.19 6.24 15.12
CA ALA A 96 -25.64 5.18 16.01
C ALA A 96 -26.37 5.78 17.21
N GLN A 97 -27.50 5.18 17.61
CA GLN A 97 -28.19 5.61 18.83
C GLN A 97 -27.55 4.93 20.04
N LYS A 98 -26.80 5.68 20.86
CA LYS A 98 -26.18 5.16 22.07
C LYS A 98 -27.19 5.13 23.22
N THR A 99 -27.25 4.00 23.94
CA THR A 99 -27.99 3.93 25.20
C THR A 99 -27.17 4.61 26.30
N PRO A 100 -27.71 5.58 27.06
CA PRO A 100 -26.93 6.41 27.99
C PRO A 100 -26.27 5.66 29.16
N SER A 101 -26.64 4.40 29.41
CA SER A 101 -26.17 3.59 30.53
C SER A 101 -25.38 2.33 30.12
N SER A 102 -25.11 2.10 28.84
CA SER A 102 -24.39 0.92 28.36
C SER A 102 -23.62 1.17 27.05
N GLU A 103 -22.61 0.35 26.75
CA GLU A 103 -21.90 0.34 25.45
C GLU A 103 -22.73 -0.33 24.34
N ILE A 104 -24.05 -0.17 24.41
CA ILE A 104 -25.01 -0.73 23.45
C ILE A 104 -25.42 0.37 22.50
N TYR A 105 -25.18 0.09 21.21
CA TYR A 105 -25.46 0.97 20.09
C TYR A 105 -26.60 0.38 19.26
N GLY A 106 -27.58 1.23 18.93
CA GLY A 106 -28.67 0.90 18.02
C GLY A 106 -28.32 1.29 16.59
N CYS A 107 -28.48 0.34 15.66
CA CYS A 107 -28.39 0.63 14.23
C CYS A 107 -29.74 1.20 13.73
N PRO A 108 -29.79 2.45 13.23
CA PRO A 108 -31.03 3.03 12.70
C PRO A 108 -31.52 2.36 11.40
N ASN A 109 -30.66 1.60 10.70
CA ASN A 109 -31.02 0.96 9.44
C ASN A 109 -31.77 -0.37 9.66
N CYS A 110 -31.26 -1.26 10.53
CA CYS A 110 -31.88 -2.56 10.81
C CYS A 110 -32.66 -2.62 12.12
N GLY A 111 -32.58 -1.58 12.96
CA GLY A 111 -33.24 -1.53 14.28
C GLY A 111 -32.61 -2.43 15.35
N ASN A 112 -31.57 -3.20 15.01
CA ASN A 112 -30.90 -4.09 15.95
C ASN A 112 -29.94 -3.32 16.87
N GLN A 113 -29.82 -3.80 18.10
CA GLN A 113 -28.87 -3.31 19.09
C GLN A 113 -27.66 -4.23 19.14
N PHE A 114 -26.46 -3.67 19.20
CA PHE A 114 -25.21 -4.41 19.31
C PHE A 114 -24.29 -3.77 20.34
N ASN A 115 -23.40 -4.56 20.90
CA ASN A 115 -22.32 -4.06 21.76
C ASN A 115 -21.16 -3.59 20.88
N TYR A 116 -20.53 -2.48 21.22
CA TYR A 116 -19.33 -1.97 20.53
C TYR A 116 -18.24 -3.05 20.35
N VAL A 117 -18.05 -3.92 21.35
CA VAL A 117 -17.06 -5.02 21.30
C VAL A 117 -17.31 -6.00 20.15
N ASN A 118 -18.57 -6.12 19.70
CA ASN A 118 -18.97 -7.02 18.62
C ASN A 118 -18.99 -6.34 17.24
N ALA A 119 -18.67 -5.04 17.17
CA ALA A 119 -18.69 -4.27 15.93
C ALA A 119 -17.31 -4.26 15.28
N THR A 120 -17.27 -4.34 13.95
CA THR A 120 -16.00 -4.27 13.20
C THR A 120 -15.60 -2.80 13.05
N PRO A 121 -14.43 -2.38 13.57
CA PRO A 121 -13.96 -1.01 13.40
C PRO A 121 -13.49 -0.78 11.97
N VAL A 122 -13.91 0.33 11.36
CA VAL A 122 -13.49 0.76 10.01
C VAL A 122 -12.56 1.97 10.09
N ASP A 123 -12.83 2.87 11.02
CA ASP A 123 -12.08 4.12 11.24
C ASP A 123 -12.33 4.61 12.68
N VAL A 124 -11.69 5.72 13.07
CA VAL A 124 -11.94 6.41 14.34
C VAL A 124 -13.43 6.78 14.41
N ASP A 125 -14.10 6.28 15.45
CA ASP A 125 -15.53 6.47 15.71
C ASP A 125 -16.49 5.92 14.62
N ILE A 126 -16.01 5.09 13.68
CA ILE A 126 -16.86 4.45 12.65
C ILE A 126 -16.78 2.93 12.75
N VAL A 127 -17.95 2.30 12.94
CA VAL A 127 -18.09 0.85 13.02
C VAL A 127 -19.11 0.32 12.01
N LEU A 128 -18.95 -0.93 11.61
CA LEU A 128 -19.98 -1.65 10.86
C LEU A 128 -20.97 -2.31 11.83
N CYS A 129 -22.25 -2.15 11.54
CA CYS A 129 -23.30 -2.92 12.21
C CYS A 129 -23.08 -4.42 11.94
N PRO A 130 -22.98 -5.28 12.98
CA PRO A 130 -22.72 -6.72 12.80
C PRO A 130 -23.88 -7.49 12.13
N PHE A 131 -25.04 -6.85 11.94
CA PHE A 131 -26.23 -7.50 11.38
C PHE A 131 -26.54 -7.11 9.93
N CYS A 132 -26.14 -5.90 9.51
CA CYS A 132 -26.52 -5.36 8.21
C CYS A 132 -25.39 -4.61 7.50
N ASP A 133 -24.16 -4.72 8.02
CA ASP A 133 -22.92 -4.12 7.50
C ASP A 133 -23.03 -2.63 7.16
N THR A 134 -23.99 -1.94 7.79
CA THR A 134 -24.19 -0.52 7.58
C THR A 134 -23.17 0.23 8.41
N ARG A 135 -22.55 1.25 7.80
CA ARG A 135 -21.58 2.11 8.47
C ARG A 135 -22.30 3.01 9.47
N LEU A 136 -21.81 2.99 10.70
CA LEU A 136 -22.37 3.73 11.81
C LEU A 136 -21.32 4.63 12.42
N HIS A 137 -21.70 5.89 12.66
CA HIS A 137 -20.88 6.86 13.37
C HIS A 137 -21.23 6.82 14.86
N LEU A 138 -20.22 6.61 15.70
CA LEU A 138 -20.32 6.58 17.16
C LEU A 138 -20.07 7.99 17.70
N SER A 139 -21.07 8.87 17.58
CA SER A 139 -21.08 10.19 18.23
C SER A 139 -21.62 10.12 19.65
#